data_AF-A0A917CVU9-F1
#
_entry.id   AF-A0A917CVU9-F1
#
_cell.length_a   1.000
_cell.length_b   1.000
_cell.length_c   1.000
_cell.angle_alpha   90.00
_cell.angle_beta   90.00
_cell.angle_gamma   90.00
#
_symmetry.space_group_name_H-M   'P 1'
#
loop_
_entity.id
_entity.type
_entity.pdbx_description
1 polymer ?
#
loop_
_entity_poly.entity_id
_entity_poly.type
_entity_poly.pdbx_seq_one_letter_code
_entity_poly.pdbx_strand_id
1 'polypeptide(L)'
;METLESEHSVYGTIHSVEPLGEGMRVCVDMIDFLQSDEGVLVGNTGHGYVLVLAETRATETYPSRPFRINCGAVHQYMKQGERTSYLSELVPGAMIEVYSPRGSRQVALGRIKIEKRSFVRVEIRVEDKLISASLQNSESVHVWTEAGEAKPVTRLQSGDRVLCLMDEPGRHLGMKVTGETIEL
;
A
#
# COMPACT_ATOMS: atom_id res chain seq x y z
N MET A 1 5.82 -3.82 -20.40
CA MET A 1 6.09 -3.04 -19.18
C MET A 1 5.21 -1.82 -19.30
N GLU A 2 4.02 -1.90 -18.73
CA GLU A 2 3.10 -0.76 -18.68
C GLU A 2 3.59 0.16 -17.57
N THR A 3 3.90 1.41 -17.92
CA THR A 3 4.23 2.45 -16.96
C THR A 3 2.99 2.73 -16.12
N LEU A 4 3.15 3.01 -14.83
CA LEU A 4 2.04 3.47 -13.97
C LEU A 4 1.42 4.81 -14.45
N GLU A 5 2.03 5.45 -15.45
CA GLU A 5 1.45 6.58 -16.19
C GLU A 5 0.20 6.20 -17.02
N SER A 6 0.01 4.92 -17.38
CA SER A 6 -1.22 4.46 -18.05
C SER A 6 -2.39 4.19 -17.09
N GLU A 7 -2.12 4.11 -15.78
CA GLU A 7 -3.11 3.92 -14.72
C GLU A 7 -3.06 5.12 -13.76
N HIS A 8 -3.87 6.17 -13.96
CA HIS A 8 -4.15 7.34 -13.08
C HIS A 8 -3.33 7.52 -11.78
N SER A 9 -1.99 7.46 -11.86
CA SER A 9 -1.13 7.62 -10.70
C SER A 9 -0.95 9.10 -10.43
N VAL A 10 -1.22 9.49 -9.19
CA VAL A 10 -1.31 10.89 -8.78
C VAL A 10 -0.68 11.05 -7.41
N TYR A 11 -0.26 12.28 -7.09
CA TYR A 11 0.23 12.60 -5.76
C TYR A 11 -0.91 13.16 -4.91
N GLY A 12 -1.24 12.44 -3.84
CA GLY A 12 -2.19 12.86 -2.82
C GLY A 12 -1.51 13.60 -1.67
N THR A 13 -2.23 14.51 -1.03
CA THR A 13 -1.75 15.25 0.16
C THR A 13 -2.28 14.58 1.42
N ILE A 14 -1.40 14.17 2.33
CA ILE A 14 -1.80 13.64 3.63
C ILE A 14 -2.62 14.70 4.37
N HIS A 15 -3.84 14.33 4.73
CA HIS A 15 -4.75 15.17 5.49
C HIS A 15 -4.52 14.98 7.00
N SER A 16 -4.50 13.72 7.45
CA SER A 16 -4.34 13.33 8.85
C SER A 16 -3.56 12.03 8.99
N VAL A 17 -2.89 11.89 10.14
CA VAL A 17 -2.21 10.66 10.59
C VAL A 17 -2.60 10.44 12.03
N GLU A 18 -3.47 9.46 12.30
CA GLU A 18 -4.08 9.26 13.61
C GLU A 18 -3.77 7.86 14.16
N PRO A 19 -3.39 7.71 15.44
CA PRO A 19 -3.22 6.39 16.05
C PRO A 19 -4.52 5.58 16.02
N LEU A 20 -4.43 4.34 15.55
CA LEU A 20 -5.58 3.41 15.46
C LEU A 20 -5.55 2.32 16.54
N GLY A 21 -4.43 2.19 17.27
CA GLY A 21 -4.22 1.14 18.27
C GLY A 21 -3.62 -0.13 17.66
N GLU A 22 -3.88 -1.30 18.27
CA GLU A 22 -3.30 -2.56 17.81
C GLU A 22 -4.24 -3.37 16.91
N GLY A 23 -3.73 -3.84 15.77
CA GLY A 23 -4.44 -4.65 14.79
C GLY A 23 -3.61 -5.81 14.26
N MET A 24 -4.23 -6.67 13.45
CA MET A 24 -3.51 -7.73 12.74
C MET A 24 -2.93 -7.16 11.44
N ARG A 25 -1.61 -7.20 11.31
CA ARG A 25 -0.87 -6.76 10.13
C ARG A 25 -0.56 -7.92 9.21
N VAL A 26 -0.87 -7.77 7.93
CA VAL A 26 -0.40 -8.66 6.87
C VAL A 26 0.94 -8.16 6.36
N CYS A 27 1.93 -9.03 6.40
CA CYS A 27 3.24 -8.86 5.81
C CYS A 27 3.46 -9.98 4.80
N VAL A 28 4.02 -9.62 3.66
CA VAL A 28 4.29 -10.55 2.56
C VAL A 28 5.79 -10.65 2.31
N ASP A 29 6.25 -11.86 2.03
CA ASP A 29 7.58 -12.14 1.53
C ASP A 29 7.46 -12.70 0.11
N MET A 30 8.13 -12.05 -0.83
CA MET A 30 8.23 -12.47 -2.22
C MET A 30 9.34 -13.51 -2.41
N ILE A 31 9.29 -14.26 -3.50
CA ILE A 31 10.37 -15.20 -3.88
C ILE A 31 11.54 -14.53 -4.61
N ASP A 32 11.47 -13.22 -4.82
CA ASP A 32 12.47 -12.42 -5.53
C ASP A 32 12.77 -11.14 -4.74
N PHE A 33 13.89 -10.50 -5.06
CA PHE A 33 14.21 -9.19 -4.51
C PHE A 33 13.42 -8.08 -5.22
N LEU A 34 13.10 -7.07 -4.42
CA LEU A 34 12.41 -5.86 -4.81
C LEU A 34 13.38 -4.69 -4.76
N GLN A 35 13.21 -3.77 -5.70
CA GLN A 35 13.96 -2.52 -5.76
C GLN A 35 13.48 -1.54 -4.68
N SER A 36 14.28 -0.49 -4.43
CA SER A 36 14.02 0.45 -3.33
C SER A 36 12.78 1.33 -3.48
N ASP A 37 12.25 1.39 -4.70
CA ASP A 37 11.04 2.09 -5.14
C ASP A 37 9.89 1.12 -5.50
N GLU A 38 10.08 -0.19 -5.29
CA GLU A 38 9.06 -1.20 -5.49
C GLU A 38 8.26 -1.48 -4.21
N GLY A 39 6.97 -1.76 -4.39
CA GLY A 39 6.02 -1.96 -3.30
C GLY A 39 4.67 -2.52 -3.74
N VAL A 40 3.69 -2.42 -2.86
CA VAL A 40 2.29 -2.74 -3.16
C VAL A 40 1.39 -1.53 -2.91
N LEU A 41 0.33 -1.42 -3.69
CA LEU A 41 -0.70 -0.41 -3.53
C LEU A 41 -1.80 -0.96 -2.61
N VAL A 42 -2.01 -0.30 -1.45
CA VAL A 42 -3.01 -0.71 -0.45
C VAL A 42 -3.92 0.44 -0.03
N GLY A 43 -5.15 0.11 0.35
CA GLY A 43 -6.18 1.08 0.75
C GLY A 43 -7.25 0.43 1.63
N ASN A 44 -7.90 1.21 2.49
CA ASN A 44 -9.00 0.71 3.33
C ASN A 44 -10.25 0.39 2.50
N THR A 45 -10.42 1.05 1.34
CA THR A 45 -11.57 0.87 0.44
C THR A 45 -11.10 0.58 -0.98
N GLY A 46 -12.03 0.19 -1.86
CA GLY A 46 -11.75 -0.01 -3.28
C GLY A 46 -11.60 1.28 -4.10
N HIS A 47 -11.57 2.46 -3.49
CA HIS A 47 -11.60 3.77 -4.17
C HIS A 47 -10.22 4.37 -4.41
N GLY A 48 -9.20 3.92 -3.68
CA GLY A 48 -7.84 4.32 -3.94
C GLY A 48 -6.84 3.76 -2.95
N TYR A 49 -5.58 3.88 -3.35
CA TYR A 49 -4.46 3.17 -2.74
C TYR A 49 -3.28 4.11 -2.52
N VAL A 50 -2.42 3.75 -1.56
CA VAL A 50 -1.10 4.36 -1.35
C VAL A 50 -0.01 3.32 -1.59
N LEU A 51 1.11 3.74 -2.19
CA LEU A 51 2.25 2.83 -2.44
C LEU A 51 3.03 2.59 -1.15
N VAL A 52 2.96 1.36 -0.64
CA VAL A 52 3.75 0.88 0.51
C VAL A 52 4.96 0.09 0.00
N LEU A 53 6.15 0.56 0.34
CA LEU A 53 7.41 0.09 -0.23
C LEU A 53 7.97 -1.14 0.48
N ALA A 54 8.82 -1.87 -0.24
CA ALA A 54 9.63 -2.96 0.30
C ALA A 54 10.60 -2.50 1.39
N GLU A 55 10.88 -3.40 2.33
CA GLU A 55 11.80 -3.23 3.48
C GLU A 55 13.27 -3.26 3.02
N THR A 56 13.63 -2.45 2.03
CA THR A 56 14.96 -2.38 1.41
C THR A 56 15.95 -1.54 2.22
N ARG A 57 15.46 -0.82 3.23
CA ARG A 57 16.25 0.09 4.07
C ARG A 57 16.48 -0.56 5.43
N ALA A 58 17.73 -0.58 5.88
CA ALA A 58 18.05 -0.97 7.24
C ALA A 58 17.68 0.17 8.20
N THR A 59 17.20 -0.19 9.38
CA THR A 59 17.07 0.73 10.52
C THR A 59 18.15 0.41 11.54
N GLU A 60 18.28 1.22 12.59
CA GLU A 60 19.18 0.91 13.72
C GLU A 60 18.84 -0.42 14.39
N THR A 61 17.59 -0.86 14.29
CA THR A 61 17.04 -2.01 15.01
C THR A 61 16.76 -3.22 14.12
N TYR A 62 16.69 -3.05 12.79
CA TYR A 62 16.33 -4.12 11.86
C TYR A 62 17.17 -4.08 10.57
N PRO A 63 17.72 -5.23 10.14
CA PRO A 63 18.36 -5.33 8.84
C PRO A 63 17.31 -5.24 7.71
N SER A 64 17.72 -4.75 6.54
CA SER A 64 16.88 -4.75 5.35
C SER A 64 16.48 -6.16 4.93
N ARG A 65 15.24 -6.31 4.48
CA ARG A 65 14.70 -7.51 3.86
C ARG A 65 14.09 -7.11 2.51
N PRO A 66 14.91 -6.98 1.46
CA PRO A 66 14.47 -6.46 0.16
C PRO A 66 13.49 -7.39 -0.59
N PHE A 67 13.00 -8.46 0.02
CA PHE A 67 11.92 -9.33 -0.49
C PHE A 67 10.60 -9.13 0.27
N ARG A 68 10.58 -8.29 1.31
CA ARG A 68 9.47 -8.15 2.27
C ARG A 68 8.74 -6.84 2.10
N ILE A 69 7.41 -6.88 2.21
CA ILE A 69 6.58 -5.69 2.37
C ILE A 69 5.65 -5.85 3.58
N ASN A 70 5.62 -4.83 4.44
CA ASN A 70 4.70 -4.74 5.58
C ASN A 70 3.42 -4.04 5.12
N CYS A 71 2.58 -4.75 4.36
CA CYS A 71 1.48 -4.17 3.57
C CYS A 71 0.52 -3.28 4.36
N GLY A 72 -0.03 -3.78 5.47
CA GLY A 72 -1.06 -3.05 6.22
C GLY A 72 -1.98 -3.95 7.03
N ALA A 73 -3.16 -3.45 7.39
CA ALA A 73 -4.13 -4.17 8.22
C ALA A 73 -4.91 -5.22 7.41
N VAL A 74 -5.30 -6.33 8.05
CA VAL A 74 -5.97 -7.49 7.38
C VAL A 74 -7.18 -7.15 6.50
N HIS A 75 -7.93 -6.10 6.82
CA HIS A 75 -9.15 -5.70 6.10
C HIS A 75 -8.87 -4.91 4.82
N GLN A 76 -7.64 -4.44 4.62
CA GLN A 76 -7.34 -3.55 3.50
C GLN A 76 -7.37 -4.31 2.18
N TYR A 77 -7.69 -3.58 1.12
CA TYR A 77 -7.54 -4.03 -0.25
C TYR A 77 -6.11 -3.80 -0.72
N MET A 78 -5.61 -4.72 -1.55
CA MET A 78 -4.42 -4.57 -2.36
C MET A 78 -4.81 -4.56 -3.84
N LYS A 79 -4.29 -3.58 -4.59
CA LYS A 79 -4.49 -3.48 -6.05
C LYS A 79 -3.67 -4.55 -6.77
N GLN A 80 -4.28 -5.21 -7.75
CA GLN A 80 -3.73 -6.35 -8.51
C GLN A 80 -4.06 -6.18 -10.01
N GLY A 81 -3.36 -5.28 -10.69
CA GLY A 81 -3.71 -4.83 -12.04
C GLY A 81 -5.17 -4.40 -12.10
N GLU A 82 -5.95 -4.98 -12.99
CA GLU A 82 -7.40 -4.72 -13.11
C GLU A 82 -8.28 -5.31 -12.01
N ARG A 83 -7.72 -5.80 -10.89
CA ARG A 83 -8.47 -6.40 -9.78
C ARG A 83 -8.01 -5.86 -8.44
N THR A 84 -8.73 -6.21 -7.39
CA THR A 84 -8.33 -5.99 -6.00
C THR A 84 -8.55 -7.27 -5.20
N SER A 85 -7.79 -7.43 -4.12
CA SER A 85 -7.94 -8.56 -3.21
C SER A 85 -7.81 -8.07 -1.78
N TYR A 86 -8.55 -8.66 -0.85
CA TYR A 86 -8.30 -8.38 0.56
C TYR A 86 -6.94 -8.94 0.96
N LEU A 87 -6.20 -8.19 1.80
CA LEU A 87 -4.93 -8.67 2.34
C LEU A 87 -5.09 -9.98 3.12
N SER A 88 -6.24 -10.22 3.74
CA SER A 88 -6.57 -11.47 4.43
C SER A 88 -6.79 -12.68 3.52
N GLU A 89 -7.02 -12.47 2.22
CA GLU A 89 -7.34 -13.54 1.25
C GLU A 89 -6.13 -13.98 0.43
N LEU A 90 -4.97 -13.35 0.63
CA LEU A 90 -3.75 -13.73 -0.06
C LEU A 90 -3.33 -15.14 0.32
N VAL A 91 -2.78 -15.86 -0.67
CA VAL A 91 -2.27 -17.22 -0.51
C VAL A 91 -0.84 -17.33 -1.05
N PRO A 92 0.06 -18.06 -0.37
CA PRO A 92 1.38 -18.34 -0.92
C PRO A 92 1.28 -19.01 -2.29
N GLY A 93 2.21 -18.69 -3.20
CA GLY A 93 2.22 -19.13 -4.58
C GLY A 93 1.41 -18.24 -5.55
N ALA A 94 0.59 -17.33 -5.06
CA ALA A 94 -0.11 -16.36 -5.91
C ALA A 94 0.90 -15.37 -6.56
N MET A 95 0.63 -14.99 -7.82
CA MET A 95 1.33 -13.88 -8.46
C MET A 95 0.75 -12.56 -7.95
N ILE A 96 1.60 -11.70 -7.41
CA ILE A 96 1.23 -10.39 -6.88
C ILE A 96 1.78 -9.29 -7.77
N GLU A 97 0.94 -8.32 -8.12
CA GLU A 97 1.40 -7.10 -8.81
C GLU A 97 2.21 -6.22 -7.84
N VAL A 98 3.47 -5.96 -8.21
CA VAL A 98 4.41 -5.08 -7.52
C VAL A 98 4.55 -3.81 -8.34
N TYR A 99 4.43 -2.67 -7.69
CA TYR A 99 4.38 -1.35 -8.33
C TYR A 99 5.60 -0.51 -7.96
N SER A 100 6.00 0.35 -8.89
CA SER A 100 6.98 1.42 -8.71
C SER A 100 6.54 2.65 -9.50
N PRO A 101 7.06 3.86 -9.24
CA PRO A 101 6.77 5.02 -10.07
C PRO A 101 7.03 4.84 -11.58
N ARG A 102 7.80 3.81 -11.96
CA ARG A 102 8.19 3.52 -13.35
C ARG A 102 7.35 2.44 -14.03
N GLY A 103 6.38 1.86 -13.32
CA GLY A 103 5.57 0.75 -13.81
C GLY A 103 5.47 -0.40 -12.81
N SER A 104 4.89 -1.50 -13.28
CA SER A 104 4.64 -2.68 -12.47
C SER A 104 5.20 -3.96 -13.08
N ARG A 105 5.33 -4.99 -12.23
CA ARG A 105 5.64 -6.36 -12.62
C ARG A 105 5.02 -7.34 -11.64
N GLN A 106 4.86 -8.59 -12.06
CA GLN A 106 4.37 -9.64 -11.17
C GLN A 106 5.50 -10.40 -10.50
N VAL A 107 5.32 -10.68 -9.21
CA VAL A 107 6.23 -11.48 -8.40
C VAL A 107 5.44 -12.50 -7.59
N ALA A 108 5.92 -13.74 -7.53
CA ALA A 108 5.22 -14.77 -6.75
C ALA A 108 5.42 -14.58 -5.24
N LEU A 109 4.34 -14.82 -4.51
CA LEU A 109 4.30 -14.76 -3.06
C LEU A 109 4.94 -16.02 -2.46
N GLY A 110 6.00 -15.87 -1.67
CA GLY A 110 6.64 -16.98 -0.97
C GLY A 110 5.99 -17.29 0.37
N ARG A 111 5.75 -16.26 1.19
CA ARG A 111 5.20 -16.41 2.55
C ARG A 111 4.32 -15.23 2.93
N ILE A 112 3.30 -15.50 3.73
CA ILE A 112 2.47 -14.50 4.39
C ILE A 112 2.66 -14.63 5.90
N LYS A 113 2.83 -13.50 6.57
CA LYS A 113 2.89 -13.41 8.04
C LYS A 113 1.83 -12.45 8.53
N ILE A 114 0.92 -12.95 9.36
CA ILE A 114 -0.12 -12.14 10.02
C ILE A 114 0.19 -12.04 11.51
N GLU A 115 0.39 -10.83 12.04
CA GLU A 115 0.75 -10.63 13.44
C GLU A 115 0.23 -9.31 14.03
N LYS A 116 0.07 -9.26 15.35
CA LYS A 116 -0.42 -8.07 16.07
C LYS A 116 0.62 -6.94 16.04
N ARG A 117 0.24 -5.73 15.63
CA ARG A 117 1.09 -4.53 15.58
C ARG A 117 0.29 -3.26 15.88
N SER A 118 0.98 -2.20 16.28
CA SER A 118 0.41 -0.85 16.38
C SER A 118 0.23 -0.23 14.98
N PHE A 119 -0.88 0.49 14.79
CA PHE A 119 -1.28 1.11 13.53
C PHE A 119 -1.54 2.60 13.68
N VAL A 120 -1.39 3.30 12.55
CA VAL A 120 -1.96 4.63 12.30
C VAL A 120 -2.93 4.53 11.12
N ARG A 121 -4.00 5.33 11.15
CA ARG A 121 -4.82 5.63 9.98
C ARG A 121 -4.22 6.86 9.30
N VAL A 122 -3.89 6.72 8.02
CA VAL A 122 -3.41 7.81 7.16
C VAL A 122 -4.55 8.15 6.21
N GLU A 123 -5.04 9.38 6.27
CA GLU A 123 -6.03 9.88 5.31
C GLU A 123 -5.35 10.82 4.30
N ILE A 124 -5.66 10.64 3.02
CA ILE A 124 -4.98 11.30 1.92
C ILE A 124 -6.03 11.95 1.02
N ARG A 125 -5.90 13.25 0.83
CA ARG A 125 -6.70 14.03 -0.12
C ARG A 125 -6.10 13.90 -1.51
N VAL A 126 -6.89 13.39 -2.44
CA VAL A 126 -6.53 13.32 -3.86
C VAL A 126 -7.60 14.08 -4.61
N GLU A 127 -7.25 15.24 -5.16
CA GLU A 127 -8.22 16.18 -5.73
C GLU A 127 -9.34 16.49 -4.71
N ASP A 128 -10.60 16.21 -5.06
CA ASP A 128 -11.80 16.37 -4.24
C ASP A 128 -12.19 15.10 -3.46
N LYS A 129 -11.40 14.02 -3.55
CA LYS A 129 -11.66 12.72 -2.91
C LYS A 129 -10.76 12.48 -1.71
N LEU A 130 -11.26 11.69 -0.76
CA LEU A 130 -10.51 11.24 0.41
C LEU A 130 -10.34 9.73 0.34
N ILE A 131 -9.09 9.27 0.39
CA ILE A 131 -8.75 7.86 0.55
C ILE A 131 -8.06 7.65 1.89
N SER A 132 -7.99 6.41 2.36
CA SER A 132 -7.31 6.11 3.62
C SER A 132 -6.59 4.77 3.60
N ALA A 133 -5.55 4.65 4.42
CA ALA A 133 -4.83 3.41 4.65
C ALA A 133 -4.50 3.22 6.14
N SER A 134 -4.63 1.98 6.62
CA SER A 134 -4.26 1.56 7.97
C SER A 134 -2.87 0.93 7.94
N LEU A 135 -1.83 1.72 8.24
CA LEU A 135 -0.43 1.31 8.13
C LEU A 135 0.19 1.04 9.49
N GLN A 136 1.11 0.07 9.57
CA GLN A 136 1.85 -0.20 10.80
C GLN A 136 2.66 1.05 11.19
N ASN A 137 2.55 1.47 12.45
CA ASN A 137 3.37 2.54 13.00
C ASN A 137 4.79 2.03 13.27
N SER A 138 5.69 2.14 12.28
CA SER A 138 7.07 1.63 12.35
C SER A 138 7.99 2.36 11.38
N GLU A 139 9.26 2.57 11.78
CA GLU A 139 10.34 3.08 10.92
C GLU A 139 10.65 2.13 9.74
N SER A 140 10.16 0.89 9.77
CA SER A 140 10.36 -0.09 8.70
C SER A 140 9.32 -0.02 7.57
N VAL A 141 8.22 0.71 7.75
CA VAL A 141 7.17 0.85 6.74
C VAL A 141 7.33 2.21 6.07
N HIS A 142 7.46 2.22 4.75
CA HIS A 142 7.68 3.44 3.99
C HIS A 142 6.64 3.61 2.90
N VAL A 143 6.35 4.86 2.56
CA VAL A 143 5.56 5.25 1.38
C VAL A 143 6.42 6.06 0.41
N TRP A 144 6.05 6.09 -0.86
CA TRP A 144 6.74 6.89 -1.87
C TRP A 144 6.23 8.33 -1.88
N THR A 145 7.14 9.30 -1.90
CA THR A 145 6.81 10.73 -1.90
C THR A 145 7.01 11.37 -3.27
N GLU A 146 6.38 12.53 -3.48
CA GLU A 146 6.59 13.34 -4.70
C GLU A 146 8.04 13.82 -4.87
N ALA A 147 8.78 13.95 -3.77
CA ALA A 147 10.20 14.27 -3.80
C ALA A 147 11.08 13.14 -4.35
N GLY A 148 10.50 11.98 -4.71
CA GLY A 148 11.23 10.84 -5.26
C GLY A 148 11.98 10.03 -4.21
N GLU A 149 11.52 10.10 -2.96
CA GLU A 149 12.12 9.38 -1.84
C GLU A 149 11.09 8.58 -1.04
N ALA A 150 11.59 7.58 -0.32
CA ALA A 150 10.80 6.81 0.61
C ALA A 150 10.74 7.50 1.97
N LYS A 151 9.53 7.71 2.48
CA LYS A 151 9.31 8.33 3.80
C LYS A 151 8.72 7.31 4.77
N PRO A 152 9.32 7.12 5.97
CA PRO A 152 8.80 6.17 6.95
C PRO A 152 7.47 6.65 7.54
N VAL A 153 6.56 5.70 7.83
CA VAL A 153 5.21 5.97 8.35
C VAL A 153 5.23 6.80 9.63
N THR A 154 6.20 6.55 10.50
CA THR A 154 6.42 7.27 11.77
C THR A 154 6.71 8.76 11.60
N ARG A 155 7.10 9.21 10.40
CA ARG A 155 7.42 10.61 10.10
C ARG A 155 6.40 11.27 9.18
N LEU A 156 5.32 10.57 8.84
CA LEU A 156 4.24 11.14 8.04
C LEU A 156 3.49 12.20 8.85
N GLN A 157 3.14 13.29 8.17
CA GLN A 157 2.41 14.41 8.74
C GLN A 157 1.50 15.03 7.68
N SER A 158 0.54 15.83 8.15
CA SER A 158 -0.32 16.61 7.26
C SER A 158 0.51 17.50 6.32
N GLY A 159 0.11 17.54 5.05
CA GLY A 159 0.81 18.29 4.00
C GLY A 159 1.85 17.49 3.20
N ASP A 160 2.26 16.30 3.66
CA ASP A 160 3.13 15.44 2.87
C ASP A 160 2.45 14.97 1.59
N ARG A 161 3.18 14.96 0.46
CA ARG A 161 2.68 14.49 -0.83
C ARG A 161 3.20 13.09 -1.15
N VAL A 162 2.29 12.14 -1.31
CA VAL A 162 2.59 10.71 -1.46
C VAL A 162 1.95 10.11 -2.72
N LEU A 163 2.59 9.09 -3.29
CA LEU A 163 2.10 8.43 -4.48
C LEU A 163 0.85 7.61 -4.16
N CYS A 164 -0.21 7.92 -4.90
CA CYS A 164 -1.50 7.27 -4.81
C CYS A 164 -1.94 6.73 -6.17
N LEU A 165 -2.85 5.78 -6.13
CA LEU A 165 -3.60 5.34 -7.30
C LEU A 165 -5.09 5.45 -6.99
N MET A 166 -5.82 6.18 -7.83
CA MET A 166 -7.29 6.24 -7.76
C MET A 166 -7.89 5.12 -8.59
N ASP A 167 -8.98 4.51 -8.12
CA ASP A 167 -9.72 3.51 -8.89
C ASP A 167 -11.17 3.95 -9.03
N GLU A 168 -11.55 4.27 -10.26
CA GLU A 168 -12.89 4.72 -10.63
C GLU A 168 -13.52 3.80 -11.68
N PRO A 169 -14.76 3.34 -11.47
CA PRO A 169 -15.55 3.44 -10.25
C PRO A 169 -15.00 2.48 -9.18
N GLY A 170 -15.15 2.84 -7.90
CA GLY A 170 -14.64 2.04 -6.79
C GLY A 170 -14.99 0.55 -6.88
N ARG A 171 -14.14 -0.30 -6.30
CA ARG A 171 -14.27 -1.76 -6.41
C ARG A 171 -14.84 -2.39 -5.15
N HIS A 172 -15.80 -3.30 -5.33
CA HIS A 172 -16.30 -4.18 -4.28
C HIS A 172 -16.15 -5.63 -4.73
N LEU A 173 -15.65 -6.52 -3.86
CA LEU A 173 -15.36 -7.93 -4.19
C LEU A 173 -14.49 -8.12 -5.45
N GLY A 174 -13.52 -7.23 -5.68
CA GLY A 174 -12.59 -7.33 -6.81
C GLY A 174 -13.11 -6.85 -8.16
N MET A 175 -14.38 -6.42 -8.26
CA MET A 175 -15.02 -5.96 -9.50
C MET A 175 -15.35 -4.46 -9.46
N LYS A 176 -15.29 -3.78 -10.62
CA LYS A 176 -15.78 -2.39 -10.76
C LYS A 176 -17.27 -2.36 -10.47
N VAL A 177 -17.71 -1.52 -9.55
CA VAL A 177 -19.13 -1.38 -9.20
C VAL A 177 -19.67 -0.05 -9.72
N THR A 178 -20.74 -0.08 -10.51
CA THR A 178 -21.44 1.12 -11.00
C THR A 178 -22.66 1.51 -10.14
N GLY A 179 -22.80 0.92 -8.95
CA GLY A 179 -23.89 1.18 -7.99
C GLY A 179 -23.43 1.89 -6.71
N GLU A 180 -24.38 2.42 -5.93
CA GLU A 180 -24.11 3.08 -4.65
C GLU A 180 -23.66 2.06 -3.59
N THR A 181 -22.34 1.94 -3.40
CA THR A 181 -21.74 1.25 -2.25
C THR A 181 -21.07 2.29 -1.38
N ILE A 182 -21.39 2.32 -0.09
CA ILE A 182 -20.79 3.24 0.89
C ILE A 182 -19.78 2.45 1.72
N GLU A 183 -18.49 2.68 1.49
CA GLU A 183 -17.39 2.24 2.35
C GLU A 183 -16.81 3.49 3.06
N LEU A 184 -16.66 3.45 4.39
CA LEU A 184 -16.24 4.58 5.26
C LEU A 184 -14.82 4.39 5.82
#